data_AF-A0A8C1KPK4-F1
#
_entry.id   AF-A0A8C1KPK4-F1
#
_cell.length_a   1.000
_cell.length_b   1.000
_cell.length_c   1.000
_cell.angle_alpha   90.00
_cell.angle_beta   90.00
_cell.angle_gamma   90.00
#
_symmetry.space_group_name_H-M   'P 1'
#
loop_
_entity.id
_entity.type
_entity.pdbx_description
1 polymer ?
#
loop_
_entity_poly.entity_id
_entity_poly.type
_entity_poly.pdbx_seq_one_letter_code
_entity_poly.pdbx_strand_id
1 'polypeptide(L)'
;ALLYARVVFLICFFNGLTGLCLMLNVTQTPRNLFLVTGESMNITCSHHDKTYDKIFWYQQSNGQNLEHLGFLSFKQDFVGEKGFTITGDAEKEAYLLVSSVKAEHSAVYFCAVSEQQSWDI
;
A
#
# COMPACT_ATOMS: atom_id res chain seq x y z
N ALA A 1 1.26 23.95 -4.21
CA ALA A 1 2.47 23.20 -3.83
C ALA A 1 2.40 21.84 -4.49
N LEU A 2 3.49 21.36 -5.10
CA LEU A 2 3.57 20.00 -5.66
C LEU A 2 3.83 19.02 -4.50
N LEU A 3 3.00 17.99 -4.38
CA LEU A 3 3.12 16.93 -3.39
C LEU A 3 3.72 15.70 -4.06
N TYR A 4 4.75 15.10 -3.46
CA TYR A 4 5.47 13.97 -4.01
C TYR A 4 5.06 12.69 -3.27
N ALA A 5 4.54 11.73 -4.02
CA ALA A 5 4.41 10.35 -3.55
C ALA A 5 5.39 9.45 -4.29
N ARG A 6 6.26 8.75 -3.54
CA ARG A 6 7.09 7.66 -4.07
C ARG A 6 6.48 6.35 -3.65
N VAL A 7 6.64 5.33 -4.48
CA VAL A 7 6.35 3.95 -4.09
C VAL A 7 7.68 3.20 -4.11
N VAL A 8 8.10 2.66 -2.97
CA VAL A 8 9.37 1.92 -2.85
C VAL A 8 9.06 0.49 -2.42
N PHE A 9 9.73 -0.49 -3.00
CA PHE A 9 9.62 -1.91 -2.61
C PHE A 9 11.02 -2.43 -2.36
N LEU A 10 11.36 -2.79 -1.11
CA LEU A 10 12.69 -3.31 -0.76
C LEU A 10 12.63 -4.12 0.54
N ILE A 11 12.77 -5.46 0.43
CA ILE A 11 13.31 -6.29 1.52
C ILE A 11 14.41 -7.16 0.90
N CYS A 12 15.67 -6.89 1.27
CA CYS A 12 16.85 -7.66 0.87
C CYS A 12 17.25 -8.61 2.01
N PHE A 13 17.18 -9.91 1.79
CA PHE A 13 17.80 -10.88 2.69
C PHE A 13 19.28 -11.01 2.32
N PHE A 14 20.18 -10.53 3.19
CA PHE A 14 21.62 -10.72 3.05
C PHE A 14 22.04 -12.08 3.62
N ASN A 15 22.17 -13.07 2.75
CA ASN A 15 22.96 -14.27 3.05
C ASN A 15 24.22 -14.26 2.16
N GLY A 16 25.25 -13.53 2.55
CA GLY A 16 26.54 -13.48 1.84
C GLY A 16 26.55 -12.62 0.56
N LEU A 17 27.39 -13.00 -0.42
CA LEU A 17 27.75 -12.25 -1.64
C LEU A 17 26.68 -12.22 -2.74
N THR A 18 25.59 -12.99 -2.62
CA THR A 18 24.50 -13.00 -3.59
C THR A 18 23.24 -12.40 -2.99
N GLY A 19 22.91 -11.18 -3.40
CA GLY A 19 21.59 -10.60 -3.14
C GLY A 19 20.56 -11.18 -4.10
N LEU A 20 19.65 -12.02 -3.61
CA LEU A 20 18.47 -12.43 -4.37
C LEU A 20 17.39 -11.37 -4.17
N CYS A 21 17.08 -10.63 -5.23
CA CYS A 21 15.98 -9.68 -5.24
C CYS A 21 14.78 -10.35 -5.93
N LEU A 22 13.89 -10.96 -5.15
CA LEU A 22 12.64 -11.51 -5.70
C LEU A 22 11.65 -10.36 -5.92
N MET A 23 11.19 -10.20 -7.15
CA MET A 23 9.97 -9.50 -7.55
C MET A 23 8.88 -10.59 -7.67
N LEU A 24 7.61 -10.47 -7.28
CA LEU A 24 6.78 -9.35 -6.84
C LEU A 24 5.41 -9.95 -6.48
N ASN A 25 4.96 -9.88 -5.23
CA ASN A 25 3.61 -10.39 -4.88
C ASN A 25 2.53 -9.29 -4.94
N VAL A 26 2.90 -8.05 -5.30
CA VAL A 26 1.97 -6.92 -5.50
C VAL A 26 2.46 -5.93 -6.57
N THR A 27 1.56 -5.43 -7.41
CA THR A 27 1.80 -4.34 -8.37
C THR A 27 1.14 -3.08 -7.87
N GLN A 28 1.89 -1.99 -7.69
CA GLN A 28 1.36 -0.70 -7.25
C GLN A 28 1.54 0.41 -8.30
N THR A 29 0.47 1.13 -8.61
CA THR A 29 0.43 2.17 -9.65
C THR A 29 -0.36 3.39 -9.15
N PRO A 30 0.08 4.63 -9.46
CA PRO A 30 1.32 5.03 -10.12
C PRO A 30 2.57 4.87 -9.24
N ARG A 31 3.75 4.78 -9.85
CA ARG A 31 5.04 4.78 -9.12
C ARG A 31 5.38 6.13 -8.48
N ASN A 32 5.01 7.21 -9.15
CA ASN A 32 5.12 8.55 -8.62
C ASN A 32 3.85 9.35 -8.97
N LEU A 33 3.37 10.16 -8.04
CA LEU A 33 2.33 11.16 -8.27
C LEU A 33 2.85 12.53 -7.88
N PHE A 34 2.48 13.53 -8.68
CA PHE A 34 2.69 14.94 -8.41
C PHE A 34 1.34 15.62 -8.44
N LEU A 35 0.81 15.94 -7.27
CA LEU A 35 -0.52 16.52 -7.11
C LEU A 35 -0.43 17.90 -6.48
N VAL A 36 -1.41 18.75 -6.79
CA VAL A 36 -1.60 20.04 -6.16
C VAL A 36 -2.68 19.93 -5.08
N THR A 37 -2.54 20.70 -4.00
CA THR A 37 -3.55 20.77 -2.93
C THR A 37 -4.95 20.96 -3.50
N GLY A 38 -5.90 20.14 -3.04
CA GLY A 38 -7.28 20.14 -3.54
C GLY A 38 -7.60 18.99 -4.51
N GLU A 39 -6.60 18.47 -5.23
CA GLU A 39 -6.78 17.36 -6.18
C GLU A 39 -7.07 16.03 -5.45
N SER A 40 -7.58 15.05 -6.20
CA SER A 40 -7.79 13.70 -5.69
C SER A 40 -6.58 12.81 -5.95
N MET A 41 -6.31 11.93 -5.01
CA MET A 41 -5.29 10.88 -5.13
C MET A 41 -5.96 9.52 -5.25
N ASN A 42 -5.44 8.68 -6.14
CA ASN A 42 -5.78 7.27 -6.24
C ASN A 42 -4.49 6.47 -6.47
N ILE A 43 -4.21 5.54 -5.57
CA ILE A 43 -3.13 4.57 -5.70
C ILE A 43 -3.73 3.17 -5.73
N THR A 44 -3.46 2.42 -6.79
CA THR A 44 -3.89 1.04 -6.96
C THR A 44 -2.79 0.10 -6.49
N CYS A 45 -3.16 -0.95 -5.76
CA CYS A 45 -2.32 -2.10 -5.44
C CYS A 45 -3.05 -3.38 -5.85
N SER A 46 -2.44 -4.20 -6.70
CA SER A 46 -3.02 -5.46 -7.19
C SER A 46 -2.08 -6.63 -6.98
N HIS A 47 -2.61 -7.85 -6.97
CA HIS A 47 -1.82 -9.06 -6.93
C HIS A 47 -2.50 -10.18 -7.72
N HIS A 48 -1.79 -11.29 -7.92
CA HIS A 48 -2.28 -12.42 -8.71
C HIS A 48 -2.42 -13.72 -7.89
N ASP A 49 -1.96 -13.72 -6.65
CA ASP A 49 -1.93 -14.93 -5.82
C ASP A 49 -3.21 -15.01 -4.98
N LYS A 50 -4.00 -16.05 -5.23
CA LYS A 50 -5.29 -16.28 -4.56
C LYS A 50 -5.16 -16.78 -3.12
N THR A 51 -3.95 -17.03 -2.65
CA THR A 51 -3.71 -17.33 -1.23
C THR A 51 -3.78 -16.07 -0.36
N TYR A 52 -3.62 -14.88 -0.96
CA TYR A 52 -3.75 -13.60 -0.27
C TYR A 52 -5.21 -13.19 -0.10
N ASP A 53 -5.59 -12.96 1.16
CA ASP A 53 -6.95 -12.55 1.55
C ASP A 53 -7.01 -11.12 2.10
N LYS A 54 -5.85 -10.47 2.27
CA LYS A 54 -5.73 -9.10 2.81
C LYS A 54 -4.75 -8.25 2.02
N ILE A 55 -5.10 -6.98 1.84
CA ILE A 55 -4.22 -5.93 1.33
C ILE A 55 -4.13 -4.81 2.37
N PHE A 56 -2.91 -4.51 2.81
CA PHE A 56 -2.58 -3.47 3.78
C PHE A 56 -2.03 -2.23 3.08
N TRP A 57 -2.26 -1.06 3.68
CA TRP A 57 -1.71 0.21 3.25
C TRP A 57 -0.91 0.89 4.35
N TYR A 58 0.20 1.47 3.95
CA TYR A 58 1.09 2.22 4.83
C TYR A 58 1.53 3.54 4.19
N GLN A 59 1.81 4.52 5.04
CA GLN A 59 2.39 5.80 4.68
C GLN A 59 3.71 5.99 5.40
N GLN A 60 4.70 6.55 4.73
CA GLN A 60 5.94 7.02 5.34
C GLN A 60 6.19 8.47 4.95
N SER A 61 5.93 9.37 5.89
CA SER A 61 6.32 10.77 5.76
C SER A 61 7.85 10.91 5.83
N ASN A 62 8.39 11.98 5.25
CA ASN A 62 9.84 12.18 5.17
C ASN A 62 10.51 12.15 6.56
N GLY A 63 11.45 11.21 6.75
CA GLY A 63 12.17 11.04 8.03
C GLY A 63 11.36 10.41 9.16
N GLN A 64 10.14 9.91 8.89
CA GLN A 64 9.28 9.27 9.89
C GLN A 64 9.24 7.75 9.74
N ASN A 65 8.73 7.09 10.78
CA ASN A 65 8.45 5.66 10.76
C ASN A 65 7.30 5.34 9.79
N LEU A 66 7.23 4.06 9.39
CA LEU A 66 6.12 3.55 8.61
C LEU A 66 4.84 3.51 9.45
N GLU A 67 3.77 4.12 8.94
CA GLU A 67 2.48 4.26 9.60
C GLU A 67 1.44 3.40 8.90
N HIS A 68 0.69 2.60 9.65
CA HIS A 68 -0.39 1.77 9.11
C HIS A 68 -1.65 2.60 8.91
N LEU A 69 -2.17 2.63 7.68
CA LEU A 69 -3.39 3.37 7.33
C LEU A 69 -4.66 2.52 7.45
N GLY A 70 -4.53 1.22 7.23
CA GLY A 70 -5.65 0.29 7.22
C GLY A 70 -5.46 -0.87 6.26
N PHE A 71 -6.47 -1.73 6.19
CA PHE A 71 -6.47 -2.88 5.30
C PHE A 71 -7.85 -3.19 4.73
N LEU A 72 -7.83 -3.88 3.60
CA LEU A 72 -8.97 -4.54 2.98
C LEU A 72 -8.83 -6.05 3.20
N SER A 73 -9.92 -6.72 3.56
CA SER A 73 -9.97 -8.17 3.78
C SER A 73 -11.09 -8.79 2.94
N PHE A 74 -10.90 -9.99 2.42
CA PHE A 74 -11.94 -10.70 1.67
C PHE A 74 -13.24 -10.90 2.49
N LYS A 75 -13.10 -11.10 3.81
CA LYS A 75 -14.24 -11.42 4.70
C LYS A 75 -14.88 -10.19 5.36
N GLN A 76 -14.25 -9.03 5.28
CA GLN A 76 -14.66 -7.87 6.07
C GLN A 76 -14.42 -6.59 5.29
N ASP A 77 -15.46 -5.77 5.20
CA ASP A 77 -15.35 -4.43 4.65
C ASP A 77 -14.36 -3.58 5.48
N PHE A 78 -13.64 -2.72 4.75
CA PHE A 78 -12.69 -1.71 5.21
C PHE A 78 -12.49 -1.53 6.73
N VAL A 79 -11.26 -1.78 7.19
CA VAL A 79 -10.76 -1.28 8.48
C VAL A 79 -9.72 -0.22 8.20
N GLY A 80 -10.09 1.05 8.27
CA GLY A 80 -9.12 2.11 8.11
C GLY A 80 -9.24 3.22 9.12
N GLU A 81 -8.10 3.88 9.29
CA GLU A 81 -7.89 4.96 10.21
C GLU A 81 -7.45 6.21 9.41
N LYS A 82 -7.66 7.40 9.99
CA LYS A 82 -7.00 8.66 9.59
C LYS A 82 -7.36 9.27 8.22
N GLY A 83 -8.63 9.19 7.80
CA GLY A 83 -9.14 10.03 6.72
C GLY A 83 -8.75 9.60 5.30
N PHE A 84 -8.16 8.41 5.17
CA PHE A 84 -7.99 7.71 3.89
C PHE A 84 -9.19 6.81 3.63
N THR A 85 -9.53 6.66 2.35
CA THR A 85 -10.55 5.71 1.91
C THR A 85 -9.84 4.54 1.22
N ILE A 86 -10.01 3.32 1.73
CA ILE A 86 -9.52 2.10 1.07
C ILE A 86 -10.72 1.30 0.55
N THR A 87 -10.70 0.95 -0.73
CA THR A 87 -11.75 0.17 -1.39
C THR A 87 -11.16 -0.89 -2.31
N GLY A 88 -11.98 -1.76 -2.89
CA GLY A 88 -11.57 -2.75 -3.89
C GLY A 88 -11.99 -4.17 -3.51
N ASP A 89 -11.20 -5.14 -3.97
CA ASP A 89 -11.34 -6.57 -3.74
C ASP A 89 -9.98 -7.11 -3.26
N ALA A 90 -9.90 -7.56 -2.01
CA ALA A 90 -8.65 -8.01 -1.41
C ALA A 90 -8.00 -9.20 -2.13
N GLU A 91 -8.76 -9.97 -2.92
CA GLU A 91 -8.24 -11.09 -3.72
C GLU A 91 -7.73 -10.67 -5.11
N LYS A 92 -7.87 -9.39 -5.48
CA LYS A 92 -7.49 -8.86 -6.80
C LYS A 92 -6.69 -7.56 -6.68
N GLU A 93 -7.34 -6.52 -6.19
CA GLU A 93 -6.79 -5.18 -6.14
C GLU A 93 -7.52 -4.28 -5.14
N ALA A 94 -6.76 -3.41 -4.48
CA ALA A 94 -7.27 -2.37 -3.60
C ALA A 94 -6.81 -0.99 -4.06
N TYR A 95 -7.58 0.01 -3.65
CA TYR A 95 -7.39 1.41 -4.00
C TYR A 95 -7.25 2.24 -2.73
N LEU A 96 -6.20 3.05 -2.64
CA LEU A 96 -6.04 4.07 -1.60
C LEU A 96 -6.44 5.43 -2.18
N LEU A 97 -7.51 6.01 -1.63
CA LEU A 97 -8.16 7.21 -2.15
C LEU A 97 -8.09 8.36 -1.13
N VAL A 98 -7.80 9.55 -1.63
CA VAL A 98 -7.94 10.82 -0.89
C VAL A 98 -8.69 11.79 -1.79
N SER A 99 -9.84 12.30 -1.34
CA SER A 99 -10.69 13.16 -2.17
C SER A 99 -10.13 14.58 -2.35
N SER A 100 -9.32 15.06 -1.41
CA SER A 100 -8.71 16.39 -1.47
C SER A 100 -7.36 16.39 -0.75
N VAL A 101 -6.28 16.33 -1.53
CA VAL A 101 -4.92 16.23 -0.98
C VAL A 101 -4.47 17.54 -0.31
N LYS A 102 -3.57 17.39 0.66
CA LYS A 102 -3.01 18.44 1.52
C LYS A 102 -1.53 18.15 1.74
N ALA A 103 -0.80 19.09 2.33
CA ALA A 103 0.63 18.95 2.61
C ALA A 103 0.97 17.66 3.39
N GLU A 104 0.13 17.27 4.36
CA GLU A 104 0.25 16.04 5.15
C GLU A 104 0.17 14.73 4.34
N HIS A 105 -0.39 14.79 3.13
CA HIS A 105 -0.49 13.63 2.24
C HIS A 105 0.77 13.44 1.38
N SER A 106 1.78 14.31 1.46
CA SER A 106 3.05 14.13 0.75
C SER A 106 3.91 13.12 1.49
N ALA A 107 3.97 11.89 0.98
CA ALA A 107 4.66 10.78 1.63
C ALA A 107 4.93 9.63 0.66
N VAL A 108 5.73 8.66 1.09
CA VAL A 108 5.90 7.39 0.37
C VAL A 108 4.77 6.44 0.79
N TYR A 109 4.08 5.82 -0.16
CA TYR A 109 2.97 4.91 0.12
C TYR A 109 3.34 3.48 -0.27
N PHE A 110 3.01 2.54 0.60
CA PHE A 110 3.33 1.13 0.43
C PHE A 110 2.07 0.29 0.60
N CYS A 111 1.90 -0.71 -0.27
CA CYS A 111 0.96 -1.78 -0.05
C CYS A 111 1.68 -3.10 0.25
N ALA A 112 1.01 -3.95 1.02
CA ALA A 112 1.46 -5.31 1.31
C ALA A 112 0.27 -6.27 1.27
N VAL A 113 0.54 -7.55 1.06
CA VAL A 113 -0.47 -8.63 1.06
C VAL A 113 -0.15 -9.63 2.17
N SER A 114 -1.18 -10.29 2.71
CA SER A 114 -1.03 -11.41 3.64
C SER A 114 -1.91 -12.56 3.21
N GLU A 115 -1.41 -13.78 3.46
CA GLU A 115 -2.17 -15.01 3.32
C GLU A 115 -3.12 -15.18 4.50
N GLN A 116 -4.21 -15.92 4.29
CA GLN A 116 -5.04 -16.37 5.38
C GLN A 116 -4.27 -17.42 6.19
N GLN A 117 -3.87 -17.11 7.42
CA GLN A 117 -3.45 -18.17 8.35
C GLN A 117 -4.69 -19.03 8.65
N SER A 118 -4.76 -20.25 8.11
CA SER A 118 -5.64 -21.28 8.67
C SER A 118 -5.13 -21.55 10.07
N TRP A 119 -5.82 -21.04 11.09
CA TRP A 119 -5.72 -21.64 12.41
C TRP A 119 -6.46 -22.97 12.30
N ASP A 120 -5.79 -23.98 11.74
CA ASP A 120 -6.16 -25.37 11.95
C ASP A 120 -5.92 -25.66 13.44
N ILE A 121 -7.00 -25.59 14.23
CA ILE A 121 -7.13 -26.22 15.54
C ILE A 121 -8.28 -27.21 15.45
#